data_AF-A0A353T2S1-F1
#
_entry.id   AF-A0A353T2S1-F1
#
_cell.length_a   1.000
_cell.length_b   1.000
_cell.length_c   1.000
_cell.angle_alpha   90.00
_cell.angle_beta   90.00
_cell.angle_gamma   90.00
#
_symmetry.space_group_name_H-M   'P 1'
#
loop_
_entity.id
_entity.type
_entity.pdbx_description
1 polymer ?
#
loop_
_entity_poly.entity_id
_entity_poly.type
_entity_poly.pdbx_seq_one_letter_code
_entity_poly.pdbx_strand_id
1 'polypeptide(L)'
;MRKFPGGKKMSEVQTDPQKYEDEIDLRELFQVLWENKYRILAGTLLVALLTGLVSIFLLTPVYQTKLDLVISMPEQYHTRYGDYKLPIS
;
A
#
# COMPACT_ATOMS: atom_id res chain seq x y z
N MET A 1 -9.08 48.24 -64.95
CA MET A 1 -9.75 47.10 -65.63
C MET A 1 -8.71 45.99 -65.71
N ARG A 2 -8.76 44.83 -65.05
CA ARG A 2 -9.86 43.98 -64.54
C ARG A 2 -9.43 43.36 -63.20
N LYS A 3 -10.42 43.14 -62.32
CA LYS A 3 -10.31 42.20 -61.20
C LYS A 3 -10.25 40.78 -61.76
N PHE A 4 -9.38 39.94 -61.20
CA PHE A 4 -9.56 38.49 -61.17
C PHE A 4 -9.58 38.06 -59.70
N PRO A 5 -10.75 37.71 -59.13
CA PRO A 5 -10.83 37.10 -57.81
C PRO A 5 -10.82 35.57 -57.97
N GLY A 6 -10.20 34.86 -57.02
CA GLY A 6 -10.54 33.46 -56.81
C GLY A 6 -9.39 32.46 -56.79
N GLY A 7 -8.25 32.79 -56.17
CA GLY A 7 -7.41 31.76 -55.57
C GLY A 7 -7.84 31.54 -54.13
N LYS A 8 -8.60 30.48 -53.84
CA LYS A 8 -8.86 30.04 -52.46
C LYS A 8 -7.51 29.90 -51.76
N LYS A 9 -7.24 30.75 -50.76
CA LYS A 9 -6.12 30.51 -49.85
C LYS A 9 -6.49 29.28 -49.02
N MET A 10 -5.80 28.18 -49.29
CA MET A 10 -5.74 27.01 -48.42
C MET A 10 -5.37 27.53 -47.03
N SER A 11 -6.28 27.35 -46.08
CA SER A 11 -6.06 27.71 -44.68
C SER A 11 -4.89 26.88 -44.17
N GLU A 12 -3.74 27.54 -44.10
CA GLU A 12 -2.56 27.04 -43.39
C GLU A 12 -2.99 26.79 -41.96
N VAL A 13 -3.08 25.50 -41.59
CA VAL A 13 -3.24 25.10 -40.19
C VAL A 13 -1.97 25.58 -39.51
N GLN A 14 -2.07 26.72 -38.84
CA GLN A 14 -1.03 27.22 -37.95
C GLN A 14 -0.94 26.23 -36.80
N THR A 15 -0.10 25.20 -36.98
CA THR A 15 0.33 24.34 -35.89
C THR A 15 1.26 25.18 -35.05
N ASP A 16 0.72 25.80 -34.01
CA ASP A 16 1.47 26.59 -33.04
C ASP A 16 2.54 25.70 -32.39
N PRO A 17 3.84 25.91 -32.70
CA PRO A 17 4.91 25.06 -32.17
C PRO A 17 5.11 25.26 -30.66
N GLN A 18 4.53 26.30 -30.06
CA GLN A 18 4.63 26.56 -28.62
C GLN A 18 3.79 25.60 -27.78
N LYS A 19 2.73 25.01 -28.35
CA LYS A 19 1.85 24.10 -27.60
C LYS A 19 2.49 22.77 -27.23
N TYR A 20 3.53 22.35 -27.96
CA TYR A 20 4.27 21.10 -27.70
C TYR A 20 5.32 21.24 -26.58
N GLU A 21 5.75 22.47 -26.27
CA GLU A 21 6.72 22.74 -25.19
C GLU A 21 6.06 22.77 -23.80
N ASP A 22 4.74 22.91 -23.74
CA ASP A 22 3.96 22.92 -22.48
C ASP A 22 3.42 21.52 -22.09
N GLU A 23 3.60 20.50 -22.95
CA GLU A 23 3.17 19.13 -22.65
C GLU A 23 4.24 18.39 -21.85
N ILE A 24 3.95 18.06 -20.59
CA ILE A 24 4.84 17.27 -19.73
C ILE A 24 5.00 15.86 -20.32
N ASP A 25 6.20 15.55 -20.84
CA ASP A 25 6.53 14.22 -21.35
C ASP A 25 6.91 13.28 -20.19
N LEU A 26 6.24 12.12 -20.13
CA LEU A 26 6.50 11.10 -19.11
C LEU A 26 7.94 10.59 -19.14
N ARG A 27 8.58 10.60 -20.33
CA ARG A 27 9.96 10.14 -20.50
C ARG A 27 10.96 11.03 -19.78
N GLU A 28 10.74 12.34 -19.83
CA GLU A 28 11.57 13.33 -19.14
C GLU A 28 11.51 13.12 -17.62
N LEU A 29 10.30 12.93 -17.09
CA LEU A 29 10.11 12.64 -15.66
C LEU A 29 10.81 11.33 -15.25
N PHE A 30 10.74 10.29 -16.08
CA PHE A 30 11.46 9.04 -15.86
C PHE A 30 12.98 9.23 -15.85
N GLN A 31 13.51 10.07 -16.74
CA GLN A 31 14.92 10.38 -16.79
C GLN A 31 15.38 11.11 -15.51
N VAL A 32 14.63 12.11 -15.05
CA VAL A 32 14.90 12.82 -13.79
C VAL A 32 14.85 11.88 -12.58
N LEU A 33 13.91 10.93 -12.57
CA LEU A 33 13.80 9.90 -11.54
C LEU A 33 15.03 8.96 -11.55
N TRP A 34 15.50 8.57 -12.75
CA TRP A 34 16.64 7.69 -12.93
C TRP A 34 17.98 8.33 -12.55
N GLU A 35 18.12 9.63 -12.81
CA GLU A 35 19.26 10.44 -12.38
C GLU A 35 19.32 10.55 -10.85
N ASN A 36 18.17 10.74 -10.20
CA ASN A 36 18.08 10.91 -8.75
C ASN A 36 17.80 9.62 -7.96
N LYS A 37 17.99 8.44 -8.57
CA LYS A 37 17.72 7.13 -7.94
C LYS A 37 18.33 6.96 -6.55
N TYR A 38 19.53 7.51 -6.32
CA TYR A 38 20.21 7.43 -5.03
C TYR A 38 19.53 8.24 -3.94
N ARG A 39 18.93 9.39 -4.27
CA ARG A 39 18.19 10.23 -3.31
C ARG A 39 16.91 9.54 -2.87
N ILE A 40 16.22 8.92 -3.83
CA ILE A 40 15.01 8.12 -3.58
C ILE A 40 15.38 6.91 -2.73
N LEU A 41 16.43 6.17 -3.11
CA LEU A 41 16.90 5.01 -2.36
C LEU A 41 17.28 5.39 -0.92
N ALA A 42 18.02 6.49 -0.73
CA ALA A 42 18.41 6.97 0.59
C ALA A 42 17.20 7.35 1.45
N GLY A 43 16.22 8.05 0.87
CA GLY A 43 14.98 8.41 1.57
C GLY A 43 14.17 7.18 1.98
N THR A 44 13.96 6.24 1.04
CA THR A 44 13.26 4.99 1.31
C THR A 44 14.00 4.14 2.35
N LEU A 45 15.33 4.05 2.26
CA LEU A 45 16.15 3.32 3.24
C LEU A 45 16.00 3.94 4.63
N LEU A 46 16.04 5.26 4.74
CA LEU A 46 15.90 5.96 6.02
C LEU A 46 14.53 5.70 6.65
N VAL A 47 13.46 5.80 5.87
CA VAL A 47 12.10 5.50 6.35
C VAL A 47 11.96 4.02 6.72
N ALA A 48 12.52 3.11 5.93
CA ALA A 48 12.48 1.67 6.20
C ALA A 48 13.22 1.32 7.50
N LEU A 49 14.40 1.91 7.73
CA LEU A 49 15.15 1.74 8.97
C LEU A 49 14.38 2.28 10.17
N LEU A 50 13.82 3.49 10.08
CA LEU A 50 13.01 4.07 11.15
C LEU A 50 11.79 3.20 11.47
N THR A 51 11.09 2.73 10.44
CA THR A 51 9.93 1.83 10.60
C THR A 51 10.34 0.51 11.25
N GLY A 52 11.45 -0.08 10.83
CA GLY A 52 12.00 -1.29 11.43
C GLY A 52 12.38 -1.10 12.90
N LEU A 53 13.02 0.02 13.25
CA LEU A 53 13.32 0.38 14.63
C LEU A 53 12.04 0.50 15.46
N VAL A 54 11.04 1.23 14.97
CA VAL A 54 9.76 1.34 15.67
C VAL A 54 9.11 -0.03 15.86
N SER A 55 9.16 -0.89 14.84
CA SER A 55 8.59 -2.23 14.91
C SER A 55 9.24 -3.13 15.94
N ILE A 56 10.55 -3.03 16.15
CA ILE A 56 11.27 -3.90 17.09
C ILE A 56 11.21 -3.34 18.51
N PHE A 57 11.30 -2.01 18.66
CA PHE A 57 11.45 -1.38 19.97
C PHE A 57 10.14 -0.88 20.58
N LEU A 58 9.16 -0.44 19.77
CA LEU A 58 7.91 0.13 20.29
C LEU A 58 6.73 -0.86 20.26
N LEU A 59 6.67 -1.77 19.29
CA LEU A 59 5.59 -2.76 19.27
C LEU A 59 5.83 -3.83 20.32
N THR A 60 4.99 -3.84 21.35
CA THR A 60 4.95 -4.92 22.33
C THR A 60 4.47 -6.20 21.65
N PRO A 61 5.19 -7.33 21.77
CA PRO A 61 4.76 -8.57 21.16
C PRO A 61 3.50 -9.09 21.85
N VAL A 62 2.42 -9.28 21.08
CA VAL A 62 1.16 -9.80 21.59
C VAL A 62 1.10 -11.30 21.30
N TYR A 63 1.34 -12.11 22.32
CA TYR A 63 1.18 -13.56 22.23
C TYR A 63 -0.23 -13.94 22.68
N GLN A 64 -1.03 -14.43 21.74
CA GLN A 64 -2.34 -14.99 22.07
C GLN A 64 -2.24 -16.50 22.21
N THR A 65 -2.54 -17.02 23.40
CA THR A 65 -2.71 -18.44 23.65
C THR A 65 -4.19 -18.73 23.86
N LYS A 66 -4.71 -19.74 23.16
CA LYS A 66 -6.08 -20.23 23.32
C LYS A 66 -6.03 -21.68 23.76
N LEU A 67 -6.69 -21.98 24.87
CA LEU A 67 -6.82 -23.32 25.41
C LEU A 67 -8.30 -23.67 25.45
N ASP A 68 -8.75 -24.51 24.51
CA ASP A 68 -10.10 -25.05 24.51
C ASP A 68 -10.08 -26.41 25.20
N LEU A 69 -10.58 -26.44 26.44
CA LEU A 69 -10.60 -27.64 27.26
C LEU A 69 -12.04 -28.19 27.34
N VAL A 70 -12.29 -29.28 26.62
CA VAL A 70 -13.58 -29.98 26.69
C VAL A 70 -13.44 -31.14 27.68
N ILE A 71 -13.98 -30.97 28.89
CA ILE A 71 -14.03 -32.05 29.88
C ILE A 71 -15.44 -32.64 29.91
N SER A 72 -15.58 -33.90 29.53
CA SER A 72 -16.79 -34.68 29.74
C SER A 72 -16.79 -35.25 31.17
N MET A 73 -17.16 -34.43 32.16
CA MET A 73 -17.31 -34.92 33.54
C MET A 73 -18.72 -35.49 33.76
N PRO A 74 -18.85 -36.74 34.24
CA PRO A 74 -20.13 -37.28 34.71
C PRO A 74 -20.59 -36.56 35.99
N GLU A 75 -21.90 -36.39 36.16
CA GLU A 75 -22.51 -35.66 37.28
C GLU A 75 -22.25 -36.32 38.65
N GLN A 76 -21.95 -37.62 38.66
CA GLN A 76 -21.65 -38.42 39.84
C GLN A 76 -20.47 -39.35 39.59
N TYR A 77 -19.51 -39.33 40.51
CA TYR A 77 -18.42 -40.29 40.53
C TYR A 77 -18.70 -41.36 41.57
N HIS A 78 -18.81 -42.61 41.12
CA HIS A 78 -18.90 -43.76 42.01
C HIS A 78 -17.51 -44.13 42.50
N THR A 79 -17.29 -44.04 43.81
CA THR A 79 -16.03 -44.43 44.44
C THR A 79 -16.26 -45.51 45.48
N ARG A 80 -15.18 -46.14 45.96
CA ARG A 80 -15.25 -47.11 47.08
C ARG A 80 -15.79 -46.51 48.39
N TYR A 81 -15.87 -45.19 48.48
CA TYR A 81 -16.35 -44.45 49.64
C TYR A 81 -17.75 -43.85 49.44
N GLY A 82 -18.41 -44.17 48.32
CA GLY A 82 -19.75 -43.69 47.98
C GLY A 82 -19.76 -42.81 46.72
N ASP A 83 -20.96 -42.33 46.40
CA ASP A 83 -21.22 -41.44 45.27
C ASP A 83 -20.97 -39.99 45.66
N TYR A 84 -20.10 -39.32 44.90
CA TYR A 84 -19.77 -37.91 45.11
C TYR A 84 -20.22 -37.08 43.92
N LYS A 85 -20.98 -36.01 44.20
CA LYS A 85 -21.21 -34.89 43.28
C LYS A 85 -20.12 -33.84 43.51
N LEU A 86 -19.43 -33.43 42.46
CA LEU A 86 -18.44 -32.35 42.56
C LEU A 86 -19.17 -31.00 42.58
N PRO A 87 -18.85 -30.08 43.51
CA PRO A 87 -19.51 -28.78 43.64
C PRO A 87 -18.95 -27.74 42.65
N ILE A 88 -18.70 -28.17 41.41
CA ILE A 88 -18.27 -27.30 40.31
C ILE A 88 -19.27 -27.32 39.14
N SER A 89 -20.43 -27.96 39.34
CA SER A 89 -21.60 -27.89 38.45
C SER A 89 -22.65 -26.96 39.00
#